data_AF-A0A2X3DQG8-F1
#
_entry.id   AF-A0A2X3DQG8-F1
#
_cell.length_a   1.000
_cell.length_b   1.000
_cell.length_c   1.000
_cell.angle_alpha   90.00
_cell.angle_beta   90.00
_cell.angle_gamma   90.00
#
_symmetry.space_group_name_H-M   'P 1'
#
loop_
_entity.id
_entity.type
_entity.pdbx_description
1 polymer ?
#
loop_
_entity_poly.entity_id
_entity_poly.type
_entity_poly.pdbx_seq_one_letter_code
_entity_poly.pdbx_strand_id
1 'polypeptide(L)' 'MLYLGFSSSGQALEVVTAETELFGEALIHSMPMRKRYQKLMEGGRNE' A
#
# COMPACT_ATOMS: atom_id res chain seq x y z
N MET A 1 -5.99 7.66 -3.38
CA MET A 1 -4.53 7.62 -3.58
C MET A 1 -4.04 6.17 -3.45
N LEU A 2 -2.85 5.81 -3.96
CA LEU A 2 -2.25 4.49 -3.74
C LEU A 2 -1.15 4.60 -2.69
N TYR A 3 -1.25 3.83 -1.62
CA TYR A 3 -0.22 3.69 -0.60
C TYR A 3 0.35 2.27 -0.59
N LEU A 4 1.63 2.19 -0.22
CA LEU A 4 2.34 0.95 0.03
C LEU A 4 2.62 0.85 1.54
N GLY A 5 2.30 -0.28 2.14
CA GLY A 5 2.48 -0.48 3.57
C GLY A 5 2.54 -1.95 3.97
N PHE A 6 2.44 -2.22 5.26
CA PHE A 6 2.42 -3.56 5.83
C PHE A 6 1.19 -3.75 6.72
N SER A 7 0.61 -4.95 6.70
CA SER A 7 -0.39 -5.36 7.68
C SER A 7 0.23 -5.53 9.07
N SER A 8 -0.61 -5.69 10.10
CA SER A 8 -0.16 -6.05 11.44
C SER A 8 0.58 -7.39 11.52
N SER A 9 0.36 -8.28 10.54
CA SER A 9 1.08 -9.55 10.39
C SER A 9 2.36 -9.45 9.55
N GLY A 10 2.72 -8.24 9.08
CA GLY A 10 3.93 -8.01 8.27
C GLY A 10 3.74 -8.32 6.78
N GLN A 11 2.53 -8.57 6.31
CA GLN A 11 2.26 -8.75 4.89
C GLN A 11 2.32 -7.41 4.16
N ALA A 12 3.11 -7.31 3.08
CA ALA A 12 3.14 -6.12 2.24
C ALA A 12 1.79 -5.92 1.52
N LEU A 13 1.20 -4.72 1.63
CA LEU A 13 -0.09 -4.37 1.07
C LEU A 13 -0.03 -3.15 0.15
N GLU A 14 -0.81 -3.22 -0.93
CA GLU A 14 -1.27 -2.06 -1.68
C GLU A 14 -2.61 -1.61 -1.12
N VAL A 15 -2.72 -0.34 -0.75
CA VAL A 15 -3.94 0.25 -0.18
C VAL A 15 -4.41 1.37 -1.09
N VAL A 16 -5.64 1.26 -1.57
CA VAL A 16 -6.31 2.29 -2.36
C VAL A 16 -7.27 3.05 -1.46
N THR A 17 -7.05 4.35 -1.36
CA THR A 17 -7.91 5.27 -0.65
C THR A 17 -8.68 6.18 -1.62
N ALA A 18 -9.75 6.80 -1.15
CA ALA A 18 -10.29 8.00 -1.76
C ALA A 18 -10.56 9.05 -0.70
N GLU A 19 -10.41 10.31 -1.08
CA GLU A 19 -10.87 11.43 -0.27
C GLU A 19 -12.40 11.49 -0.34
N THR A 20 -13.04 11.60 0.81
CA THR A 20 -14.49 11.75 0.96
C THR A 20 -14.78 13.09 1.62
N GLU A 21 -15.83 13.76 1.16
CA GLU A 21 -16.17 15.11 1.64
C GLU A 21 -16.48 15.15 3.15
N LEU A 22 -17.05 14.06 3.68
CA LEU A 22 -17.54 14.00 5.06
C LEU A 22 -16.54 13.40 6.06
N PHE A 23 -15.67 12.50 5.62
CA PHE A 23 -14.83 11.70 6.52
C PHE A 23 -13.34 11.78 6.19
N GLY A 24 -12.95 12.59 5.20
CA GLY A 24 -11.57 12.66 4.73
C GLY A 24 -11.17 11.40 3.99
N GLU A 25 -9.90 11.02 4.11
CA GLU A 25 -9.35 9.86 3.39
C GLU A 25 -9.92 8.54 3.92
N ALA A 26 -10.68 7.84 3.08
CA ALA A 26 -11.29 6.56 3.37
C ALA A 26 -10.59 5.42 2.61
N LEU A 27 -10.41 4.28 3.29
CA LEU A 27 -9.92 3.06 2.67
C LEU A 27 -11.02 2.44 1.81
N ILE A 28 -10.77 2.30 0.51
CA ILE A 28 -11.67 1.62 -0.43
C ILE A 28 -11.30 0.14 -0.52
N HIS A 29 -10.00 -0.15 -0.63
CA HIS A 29 -9.53 -1.50 -0.87
C HIS A 29 -8.10 -1.72 -0.39
N SER A 30 -7.80 -2.94 0.08
CA SER A 30 -6.45 -3.39 0.40
C SER A 30 -6.21 -4.77 -0.20
N MET A 31 -5.06 -4.97 -0.84
CA MET A 31 -4.68 -6.22 -1.48
C MET A 31 -3.20 -6.56 -1.24
N PRO A 32 -2.80 -7.84 -1.33
CA PRO A 32 -1.39 -8.21 -1.32
C PRO A 32 -0.61 -7.42 -2.36
N MET A 33 0.51 -6.85 -1.95
CA MET A 33 1.34 -6.01 -2.81
C MET A 33 1.93 -6.82 -3.97
N ARG A 34 1.86 -6.29 -5.19
CA ARG A 34 2.47 -6.86 -6.39
C ARG A 34 3.99 -6.89 -6.23
N LYS A 35 4.62 -7.97 -6.71
CA LYS A 35 6.08 -8.19 -6.61
C LYS A 35 6.93 -7.00 -7.05
N ARG A 36 6.52 -6.25 -8.08
CA ARG A 36 7.25 -5.08 -8.57
C ARG A 36 7.38 -3.96 -7.53
N TYR A 37 6.39 -3.82 -6.66
CA TYR A 37 6.38 -2.79 -5.61
C TYR A 37 7.00 -3.31 -4.31
N GLN A 38 6.96 -4.62 -4.06
CA GLN A 38 7.68 -5.22 -2.93
C GLN A 38 9.18 -4.90 -2.99
N LYS A 39 9.78 -4.96 -4.18
CA LYS A 39 11.20 -4.59 -4.40
C LYS A 39 11.51 -3.12 -4.05
N LEU A 40 10.53 -2.22 -4.17
CA LEU A 40 10.70 -0.82 -3.74
C LEU A 40 10.75 -0.72 -2.21
N MET A 41 9.94 -1.53 -1.51
CA MET A 41 9.91 -1.58 -0.05
C MET A 41 11.17 -2.22 0.54
N GLU A 42 11.81 -3.14 -0.19
CA GLU A 42 13.07 -3.78 0.19
C GLU A 42 14.29 -2.85 0.02
N GLY A 43 14.08 -1.59 -0.37
CA GLY A 43 15.13 -0.57 -0.42
C GLY A 43 15.93 -0.54 -1.72
N GLY A 44 15.37 -1.05 -2.83
CA GLY A 44 15.94 -0.86 -4.17
C GLY A 44 17.43 -1.18 -4.23
N ARG A 45 17.84 -2.38 -3.82
CA ARG A 45 19.21 -2.84 -4.10
C ARG A 45 19.33 -3.05 -5.61
N ASN A 46 19.87 -2.05 -6.28
CA ASN A 46 20.52 -2.19 -7.58
C ASN A 46 21.75 -3.08 -7.37
N GLU A 47 21.57 -4.39 -7.51
CA GLU A 47 22.61 -5.27 -8.03
C GLU A 47 22.34 -5.50 -9.52
#